data_AF-A0A7S4MBL1-F1
#
_entry.id   AF-A0A7S4MBL1-F1
#
_cell.length_a   1.000
_cell.length_b   1.000
_cell.length_c   1.000
_cell.angle_alpha   90.00
_cell.angle_beta   90.00
_cell.angle_gamma   90.00
#
_symmetry.space_group_name_H-M   'P 1'
#
loop_
_entity.id
_entity.type
_entity.pdbx_description
1 polymer ?
#
loop_
_entity_poly.entity_id
_entity_poly.type
_entity_poly.pdbx_seq_one_letter_code
_entity_poly.pdbx_strand_id
1 'polypeptide(L)'
;ESFPPNFCSANFLTCFMLALLPAASEFDDEAECAANHFAQVIRYENKGESLSEQPLCVRNDNTLIPVIHRGFIMSEEQFAMFEANLAKHGLAVITSREHHTLLAYFPLQHHLIATETSRFRSVELPVTTLADGLTHADVRERCLPVCEQIVAEGDWRFVVLKDFVKSEKSTLEHFDRFLRAPTEDASDLAERCADLALLRAEKDRLYRGIVLKEGVPLAQYPSTRCAVSGYQGALPFVLNEWRLWIIREDSDYRIMTASPNSFQIPEMVDPVPEEMQQFALQVARRIGHPYITFDVAETEDTIEEDQIRWIVLEIGDGASAGPASGQDMDEHWKQLRLIS
;
A
#
# COMPACT_ATOMS: atom_id res chain seq x y z
N GLU A 1 1.44 -14.40 41.63
CA GLU A 1 0.71 -14.99 40.51
C GLU A 1 1.71 -15.21 39.39
N SER A 2 1.97 -16.47 39.07
CA SER A 2 3.04 -16.92 38.19
C SER A 2 2.57 -16.92 36.74
N PHE A 3 3.27 -16.18 35.88
CA PHE A 3 3.13 -16.28 34.42
C PHE A 3 3.47 -17.70 33.94
N PRO A 4 2.78 -18.24 32.91
CA PRO A 4 3.02 -19.60 32.45
C PRO A 4 4.40 -19.72 31.78
N PRO A 5 5.00 -20.92 31.78
CA PRO A 5 6.34 -21.14 31.27
C PRO A 5 6.38 -21.01 29.73
N ASN A 6 7.46 -20.39 29.28
CA ASN A 6 7.93 -20.28 27.90
C ASN A 6 7.54 -21.47 27.01
N PHE A 7 6.67 -21.23 26.03
CA PHE A 7 6.47 -22.13 24.90
C PHE A 7 7.62 -21.93 23.90
N CYS A 8 8.76 -22.58 24.15
CA CYS A 8 9.74 -22.87 23.10
C CYS A 8 9.65 -24.37 22.78
N SER A 9 8.75 -24.75 21.87
CA SER A 9 8.75 -26.11 21.33
C SER A 9 9.96 -26.30 20.42
N ALA A 10 10.74 -27.35 20.67
CA ALA A 10 12.07 -27.61 20.11
C ALA A 10 12.13 -27.96 18.59
N ASN A 11 11.14 -27.55 17.78
CA ASN A 11 11.08 -27.87 16.34
C ASN A 11 11.33 -26.67 15.40
N PHE A 12 11.70 -25.49 15.91
CA PHE A 12 11.87 -24.25 15.11
C PHE A 12 13.29 -24.02 14.57
N LEU A 13 13.93 -25.05 14.01
CA LEU A 13 15.30 -24.94 13.46
C LEU A 13 15.39 -24.62 11.97
N THR A 14 14.27 -24.38 11.29
CA THR A 14 14.24 -23.89 9.92
C THR A 14 13.62 -22.49 9.94
N CYS A 15 14.50 -21.50 9.83
CA CYS A 15 14.27 -20.06 9.76
C CYS A 15 13.45 -19.40 10.89
N PHE A 16 14.15 -18.58 11.66
CA PHE A 16 13.57 -17.84 12.78
C PHE A 16 13.17 -16.45 12.29
N MET A 17 12.04 -16.34 11.59
CA MET A 17 11.43 -15.05 11.26
C MET A 17 10.33 -14.72 12.28
N LEU A 18 10.21 -13.44 12.63
CA LEU A 18 9.20 -12.93 13.56
C LEU A 18 8.22 -11.99 12.85
N ALA A 19 7.03 -11.83 13.44
CA ALA A 19 6.09 -10.79 13.00
C ALA A 19 6.25 -9.54 13.88
N LEU A 20 6.23 -8.36 13.27
CA LEU A 20 6.35 -7.08 13.95
C LEU A 20 5.18 -6.17 13.58
N LEU A 21 4.34 -5.82 14.56
CA LEU A 21 3.10 -5.04 14.35
C LEU A 21 3.02 -3.82 15.29
N PRO A 22 2.28 -2.76 14.94
CA PRO A 22 2.06 -1.64 15.84
C PRO A 22 1.16 -2.09 17.00
N ALA A 23 1.35 -1.54 18.19
CA ALA A 23 0.52 -1.80 19.36
C ALA A 23 -0.88 -1.13 19.28
N ALA A 24 -1.20 -0.46 18.17
CA ALA A 24 -2.49 0.17 17.97
C ALA A 24 -3.59 -0.89 17.82
N SER A 25 -4.76 -0.62 18.41
CA SER A 25 -5.84 -1.61 18.53
C SER A 25 -6.40 -2.07 17.18
N GLU A 26 -6.29 -1.26 16.13
CA GLU A 26 -6.69 -1.69 14.78
C GLU A 26 -5.84 -2.85 14.22
N PHE A 27 -4.72 -3.20 14.87
CA PHE A 27 -3.88 -4.34 14.51
C PHE A 27 -4.01 -5.51 15.48
N ASP A 28 -4.93 -5.50 16.44
CA ASP A 28 -5.05 -6.58 17.44
C ASP A 28 -5.45 -7.91 16.79
N ASP A 29 -6.49 -7.91 15.96
CA ASP A 29 -6.94 -9.10 15.21
C ASP A 29 -5.82 -9.64 14.30
N GLU A 30 -5.07 -8.74 13.63
CA GLU A 30 -3.95 -9.11 12.78
C GLU A 30 -2.80 -9.74 13.58
N ALA A 31 -2.53 -9.25 14.79
CA ALA A 31 -1.52 -9.85 15.67
C ALA A 31 -1.95 -11.19 16.26
N GLU A 32 -3.23 -11.39 16.56
CA GLU A 32 -3.74 -12.70 16.97
C GLU A 32 -3.57 -13.72 15.85
N CYS A 33 -3.93 -13.36 14.61
CA CYS A 33 -3.68 -14.21 13.44
C CYS A 33 -2.18 -14.52 13.27
N ALA A 34 -1.31 -13.51 13.34
CA ALA A 34 0.14 -13.71 13.25
C ALA A 34 0.68 -14.65 14.34
N ALA A 35 0.15 -14.57 15.57
CA ALA A 35 0.59 -15.37 16.71
C ALA A 35 0.25 -16.86 16.56
N ASN A 36 -0.74 -17.21 15.73
CA ASN A 36 -1.05 -18.61 15.42
C ASN A 36 0.01 -19.27 14.53
N HIS A 37 0.78 -18.48 13.77
CA HIS A 37 1.71 -18.99 12.76
C HIS A 37 3.17 -18.71 13.09
N PHE A 38 3.48 -17.62 13.78
CA PHE A 38 4.85 -17.20 14.09
C PHE A 38 5.26 -17.57 15.51
N ALA A 39 6.56 -17.86 15.69
CA ALA A 39 7.12 -18.19 17.01
C ALA A 39 7.00 -17.02 18.01
N GLN A 40 7.02 -15.78 17.51
CA GLN A 40 6.82 -14.58 18.32
C GLN A 40 6.24 -13.45 17.46
N VAL A 41 5.30 -12.71 18.05
CA VAL A 41 4.77 -11.45 17.53
C VAL A 41 5.25 -10.32 18.44
N ILE A 42 5.98 -9.37 17.89
CA ILE A 42 6.48 -8.20 18.60
C ILE A 42 5.54 -7.04 18.33
N ARG A 43 5.15 -6.32 19.38
CA ARG A 43 4.33 -5.11 19.28
C ARG A 43 5.18 -3.88 19.56
N TYR A 44 4.97 -2.79 18.81
CA TYR A 44 5.72 -1.54 18.98
C TYR A 44 4.83 -0.30 19.07
N GLU A 45 5.26 0.68 19.85
CA GLU A 45 4.59 1.98 19.97
C GLU A 45 5.30 3.05 19.11
N ASN A 46 4.60 4.16 18.83
CA ASN A 46 5.18 5.36 18.21
C ASN A 46 6.09 5.11 17.00
N LYS A 47 5.60 4.37 16.00
CA LYS A 47 6.38 4.04 14.79
C LYS A 47 7.74 3.37 15.09
N GLY A 48 7.84 2.65 16.21
CA GLY A 48 9.00 1.85 16.62
C GLY A 48 10.04 2.61 17.42
N GLU A 49 9.64 3.70 18.10
CA GLU A 49 10.46 4.33 19.14
C GLU A 49 10.57 3.48 20.40
N SER A 50 9.57 2.64 20.66
CA SER A 50 9.54 1.71 21.80
C SER A 50 9.02 0.36 21.36
N LEU A 51 9.77 -0.71 21.65
CA LEU A 51 9.27 -2.09 21.54
C LEU A 51 8.65 -2.49 22.88
N SER A 52 7.57 -3.27 22.84
CA SER A 52 7.03 -3.88 24.07
C SER A 52 8.15 -4.64 24.80
N GLU A 53 8.21 -4.55 26.14
CA GLU A 53 9.26 -5.16 26.99
C GLU A 53 9.33 -6.70 26.95
N GLN A 54 8.71 -7.34 25.96
CA GLN A 54 8.77 -8.78 25.81
C GLN A 54 10.22 -9.23 25.54
N PRO A 55 10.72 -10.23 26.27
CA PRO A 55 12.05 -10.78 26.00
C PRO A 55 12.07 -11.33 24.57
N LEU A 56 13.00 -10.82 23.77
CA LEU A 56 13.22 -11.32 22.42
C LEU A 56 13.87 -12.69 22.52
N CYS A 57 13.46 -13.62 21.65
CA CYS A 57 14.18 -14.86 21.47
C CYS A 57 15.57 -14.56 20.87
N VAL A 58 16.59 -14.40 21.71
CA VAL A 58 17.93 -14.00 21.29
C VAL A 58 18.64 -15.17 20.59
N ARG A 59 19.12 -14.95 19.36
CA ARG A 59 20.12 -15.83 18.74
C ARG A 59 21.50 -15.47 19.28
N ASN A 60 22.27 -16.47 19.70
CA ASN A 60 23.61 -16.30 20.26
C ASN A 60 24.71 -16.04 19.21
N ASP A 61 24.34 -15.87 17.93
CA ASP A 61 25.27 -15.80 16.79
C ASP A 61 25.56 -14.37 16.29
N ASN A 62 25.12 -13.33 17.02
CA ASN A 62 25.20 -11.91 16.62
C ASN A 62 24.53 -11.61 15.26
N THR A 63 23.70 -12.51 14.73
CA THR A 63 22.93 -12.24 13.51
C THR A 63 21.61 -11.55 13.86
N LEU A 64 21.23 -10.56 13.05
CA LEU A 64 19.93 -9.91 13.19
C LEU A 64 18.82 -10.90 12.81
N ILE A 65 17.78 -10.95 13.62
CA ILE A 65 16.61 -11.80 13.39
C ILE A 65 15.71 -11.10 12.36
N PRO A 66 15.40 -11.74 11.22
CA PRO A 66 14.53 -11.16 10.22
C PRO A 66 13.11 -11.01 10.76
N VAL A 67 12.47 -9.88 10.47
CA VAL A 67 11.08 -9.61 10.83
C VAL A 67 10.26 -9.20 9.61
N ILE A 68 9.05 -9.75 9.53
CA ILE A 68 8.00 -9.22 8.66
C ILE A 68 7.34 -8.09 9.43
N HIS A 69 7.59 -6.87 8.98
CA HIS A 69 6.90 -5.70 9.48
C HIS A 69 5.51 -5.63 8.85
N ARG A 70 4.50 -5.33 9.67
CA ARG A 70 3.19 -4.85 9.26
C ARG A 70 2.93 -3.55 9.98
N GLY A 71 2.45 -2.54 9.29
CA GLY A 71 2.19 -1.26 9.93
C GLY A 71 1.91 -0.11 8.97
N PHE A 72 2.02 1.11 9.48
CA PHE A 72 1.81 2.31 8.69
C PHE A 72 2.96 2.55 7.72
N ILE A 73 2.64 3.11 6.56
CA ILE A 73 3.65 3.65 5.64
C ILE A 73 4.40 4.78 6.36
N MET A 74 5.73 4.70 6.32
CA MET A 74 6.65 5.66 6.92
C MET A 74 7.34 6.50 5.84
N SER A 75 7.73 7.74 6.18
CA SER A 75 8.70 8.44 5.33
C SER A 75 10.02 7.69 5.29
N GLU A 76 10.88 8.02 4.33
CA GLU A 76 12.22 7.46 4.24
C GLU A 76 13.03 7.69 5.54
N GLU A 77 12.93 8.87 6.15
CA GLU A 77 13.61 9.21 7.41
C GLU A 77 13.01 8.42 8.59
N GLN A 78 11.69 8.33 8.65
CA GLN A 78 10.98 7.56 9.67
C GLN A 78 11.35 6.07 9.58
N PHE A 79 11.42 5.51 8.38
CA PHE A 79 11.80 4.11 8.16
C PHE A 79 13.27 3.88 8.54
N ALA A 80 14.17 4.81 8.22
CA ALA A 80 15.57 4.71 8.62
C ALA A 80 15.76 4.72 10.15
N MET A 81 15.00 5.56 10.86
CA MET A 81 14.97 5.57 12.32
C MET A 81 14.42 4.26 12.88
N PHE A 82 13.35 3.74 12.26
CA PHE A 82 12.74 2.47 12.60
C PHE A 82 13.72 1.31 12.47
N GLU A 83 14.41 1.17 11.33
CA GLU A 83 15.45 0.15 11.12
C GLU A 83 16.60 0.26 12.14
N ALA A 84 17.09 1.48 12.38
CA ALA A 84 18.16 1.71 13.33
C ALA A 84 17.75 1.33 14.77
N ASN A 85 16.48 1.53 15.14
CA ASN A 85 15.96 1.10 16.43
C ASN A 85 15.85 -0.42 16.50
N LEU A 86 15.28 -1.07 15.48
CA LEU A 86 15.19 -2.54 15.41
C LEU A 86 16.56 -3.22 15.52
N ALA A 87 17.59 -2.65 14.87
CA ALA A 87 18.94 -3.17 14.94
C ALA A 87 19.52 -3.16 16.37
N LYS A 88 19.18 -2.16 17.22
CA LYS A 88 19.58 -2.14 18.65
C LYS A 88 18.99 -3.30 19.45
N HIS A 89 17.88 -3.85 18.96
CA HIS A 89 17.19 -4.99 19.54
C HIS A 89 17.55 -6.33 18.84
N GLY A 90 18.53 -6.32 17.93
CA GLY A 90 18.93 -7.53 17.22
C GLY A 90 17.94 -7.97 16.13
N LEU A 91 17.12 -7.05 15.62
CA LEU A 91 16.10 -7.30 14.61
C LEU A 91 16.45 -6.60 13.29
N ALA A 92 16.02 -7.17 12.17
CA ALA A 92 16.12 -6.55 10.84
C ALA A 92 14.83 -6.78 10.05
N VAL A 93 14.25 -5.73 9.49
CA VAL A 93 13.14 -5.89 8.53
C VAL A 93 13.65 -6.60 7.27
N ILE A 94 12.79 -7.42 6.67
CA ILE A 94 13.12 -8.09 5.41
C ILE A 94 13.17 -7.12 4.21
N THR A 95 12.51 -5.96 4.35
CA THR A 95 12.48 -4.90 3.34
C THR A 95 13.58 -3.88 3.63
N SER A 96 14.44 -3.58 2.66
CA SER A 96 15.43 -2.51 2.82
C SER A 96 14.76 -1.14 2.67
N ARG A 97 15.39 -0.10 3.23
CA ARG A 97 14.98 1.30 3.05
C ARG A 97 14.74 1.69 1.59
N GLU A 98 15.63 1.30 0.67
CA GLU A 98 15.53 1.64 -0.75
C GLU A 98 14.27 1.03 -1.36
N HIS A 99 13.99 -0.23 -1.00
CA HIS A 99 12.82 -0.97 -1.43
C HIS A 99 11.52 -0.39 -0.85
N HIS A 100 11.49 -0.09 0.45
CA HIS A 100 10.36 0.59 1.08
C HIS A 100 10.08 1.93 0.39
N THR A 101 11.12 2.74 0.16
CA THR A 101 11.02 4.06 -0.48
C THR A 101 10.50 3.95 -1.92
N LEU A 102 11.05 3.01 -2.71
CA LEU A 102 10.65 2.78 -4.09
C LEU A 102 9.16 2.42 -4.21
N LEU A 103 8.66 1.56 -3.32
CA LEU A 103 7.27 1.09 -3.36
C LEU A 103 6.30 2.03 -2.63
N ALA A 104 6.76 2.80 -1.65
CA ALA A 104 5.91 3.75 -0.93
C ALA A 104 5.58 5.00 -1.77
N TYR A 105 6.46 5.42 -2.69
CA TYR A 105 6.28 6.67 -3.44
C TYR A 105 5.85 6.45 -4.91
N PHE A 106 4.63 6.89 -5.27
CA PHE A 106 4.06 6.78 -6.62
C PHE A 106 5.00 7.23 -7.75
N PRO A 107 5.68 8.39 -7.71
CA PRO A 107 6.58 8.77 -8.79
C PRO A 107 7.72 7.77 -8.99
N LEU A 108 8.19 7.14 -7.91
CA LEU A 108 9.26 6.15 -7.97
C LEU A 108 8.77 4.81 -8.48
N GLN A 109 7.55 4.37 -8.19
CA GLN A 109 7.04 3.12 -8.75
C GLN A 109 6.50 3.26 -10.19
N HIS A 110 6.01 4.44 -10.60
CA HIS A 110 5.31 4.62 -11.88
C HIS A 110 6.15 4.23 -13.10
N HIS A 111 7.44 4.54 -13.11
CA HIS A 111 8.32 4.20 -14.23
C HIS A 111 8.46 2.68 -14.48
N LEU A 112 8.17 1.85 -13.47
CA LEU A 112 8.23 0.39 -13.57
C LEU A 112 7.00 -0.22 -14.27
N ILE A 113 5.89 0.51 -14.24
CA ILE A 113 4.56 0.05 -14.67
C ILE A 113 3.88 1.02 -15.64
N ALA A 114 4.63 1.93 -16.25
CA ALA A 114 4.08 3.03 -17.05
C ALA A 114 3.21 2.55 -18.23
N THR A 115 3.44 1.33 -18.72
CA THR A 115 2.68 0.70 -19.81
C THR A 115 1.36 0.06 -19.36
N GLU A 116 1.24 -0.28 -18.07
CA GLU A 116 0.13 -1.02 -17.49
C GLU A 116 -0.63 -0.20 -16.44
N THR A 117 -0.27 1.05 -16.22
CA THR A 117 -0.99 1.98 -15.35
C THR A 117 -1.45 3.21 -16.12
N SER A 118 -2.30 4.02 -15.50
CA SER A 118 -2.78 5.25 -16.13
C SER A 118 -1.72 6.36 -16.14
N ARG A 119 -1.93 7.38 -16.97
CA ARG A 119 -1.01 8.51 -17.05
C ARG A 119 -0.87 9.20 -15.70
N PHE A 120 0.30 9.79 -15.48
CA PHE A 120 0.69 10.34 -14.20
C PHE A 120 1.52 11.61 -14.40
N ARG A 121 1.33 12.57 -13.49
CA ARG A 121 2.20 13.71 -13.26
C ARG A 121 2.40 13.89 -11.76
N SER A 122 3.52 14.47 -11.37
CA SER A 122 3.79 14.80 -9.98
C SER A 122 4.46 16.16 -9.84
N VAL A 123 4.21 16.79 -8.71
CA VAL A 123 4.81 18.07 -8.32
C VAL A 123 5.45 17.87 -6.96
N GLU A 124 6.78 17.95 -6.92
CA GLU A 124 7.51 17.96 -5.65
C GLU A 124 7.27 19.29 -4.93
N LEU A 125 7.01 19.20 -3.64
CA LEU A 125 6.85 20.33 -2.74
C LEU A 125 8.08 20.44 -1.84
N PRO A 126 8.55 21.66 -1.56
CA PRO A 126 9.78 21.89 -0.79
C PRO A 126 9.64 21.53 0.71
N VAL A 127 8.49 21.02 1.13
CA VAL A 127 8.05 20.95 2.53
C VAL A 127 7.19 19.71 2.74
N THR A 128 7.36 19.04 3.88
CA THR A 128 6.61 17.83 4.25
C THR A 128 5.58 18.06 5.36
N THR A 129 5.60 19.21 6.05
CA THR A 129 4.65 19.54 7.12
C THR A 129 4.22 21.02 7.09
N LEU A 130 3.08 21.36 7.71
CA LEU A 130 2.67 22.76 7.83
C LEU A 130 3.69 23.60 8.63
N ALA A 131 4.44 22.96 9.54
CA ALA A 131 5.45 23.62 10.36
C ALA A 131 6.57 24.23 9.51
N ASP A 132 6.82 23.74 8.30
CA ASP A 132 7.86 24.29 7.41
C ASP A 132 7.35 25.48 6.57
N GLY A 133 6.16 26.01 6.86
CA GLY A 133 5.66 27.26 6.27
C GLY A 133 5.03 27.14 4.89
N LEU A 134 4.59 25.94 4.49
CA LEU A 134 3.89 25.72 3.22
C LEU A 134 2.55 26.46 3.20
N THR A 135 2.38 27.40 2.29
CA THR A 135 1.09 28.09 2.10
C THR A 135 0.29 27.50 0.95
N HIS A 136 -1.02 27.73 0.98
CA HIS A 136 -1.92 27.39 -0.12
C HIS A 136 -1.43 27.94 -1.46
N ALA A 137 -1.05 29.22 -1.47
CA ALA A 137 -0.57 29.92 -2.66
C ALA A 137 0.71 29.28 -3.23
N ASP A 138 1.65 28.86 -2.37
CA ASP A 138 2.89 28.21 -2.80
C ASP A 138 2.62 26.89 -3.53
N VAL A 139 1.70 26.06 -3.01
CA VAL A 139 1.35 24.78 -3.63
C VAL A 139 0.63 25.02 -4.95
N ARG A 140 -0.32 25.95 -4.96
CA ARG A 140 -1.10 26.30 -6.15
C ARG A 140 -0.19 26.80 -7.28
N GLU A 141 0.72 27.73 -6.99
CA GLU A 141 1.67 28.26 -7.97
C GLU A 141 2.54 27.17 -8.59
N ARG A 142 3.00 26.21 -7.77
CA ARG A 142 3.82 25.07 -8.24
C ARG A 142 3.02 24.07 -9.06
N CYS A 143 1.76 23.84 -8.71
CA CYS A 143 0.93 22.85 -9.40
C CYS A 143 0.32 23.38 -10.69
N LEU A 144 0.11 24.69 -10.80
CA LEU A 144 -0.57 25.32 -11.93
C LEU A 144 0.02 24.94 -13.30
N PRO A 145 1.36 24.98 -13.53
CA PRO A 145 1.91 24.60 -14.84
C PRO A 145 1.62 23.15 -15.25
N VAL A 146 1.60 22.23 -14.28
CA VAL A 146 1.26 20.81 -14.55
C VAL A 146 -0.24 20.67 -14.82
N CYS A 147 -1.08 21.43 -14.11
CA CYS A 147 -2.52 21.45 -14.36
C CYS A 147 -2.84 22.04 -15.75
N GLU A 148 -2.16 23.11 -16.15
CA GLU A 148 -2.28 23.70 -17.50
C GLU A 148 -1.92 22.70 -18.60
N GLN A 149 -0.89 21.88 -18.40
CA GLN A 149 -0.53 20.80 -19.32
C GLN A 149 -1.64 19.75 -19.43
N ILE A 150 -2.18 19.27 -18.30
CA ILE A 150 -3.26 18.28 -18.29
C ILE A 150 -4.51 18.81 -19.01
N VAL A 151 -4.91 20.05 -18.73
CA VAL A 151 -6.07 20.68 -19.38
C VAL A 151 -5.82 20.88 -20.88
N ALA A 152 -4.59 21.25 -21.27
CA ALA A 152 -4.22 21.43 -22.67
C ALA A 152 -4.17 20.10 -23.46
N GLU A 153 -3.84 18.98 -22.81
CA GLU A 153 -3.93 17.63 -23.41
C GLU A 153 -5.40 17.29 -23.75
N GLY A 154 -6.35 17.71 -22.91
CA GLY A 154 -7.79 17.71 -23.21
C GLY A 154 -8.46 16.33 -23.28
N ASP A 155 -7.72 15.25 -23.05
CA ASP A 155 -8.20 13.86 -23.15
C ASP A 155 -8.22 13.12 -21.81
N TRP A 156 -7.82 13.78 -20.71
CA TRP A 156 -7.95 13.23 -19.35
C TRP A 156 -9.41 13.30 -18.92
N ARG A 157 -10.03 12.13 -18.65
CA ARG A 157 -11.44 12.03 -18.24
C ARG A 157 -11.71 12.72 -16.89
N PHE A 158 -10.82 12.50 -15.93
CA PHE A 158 -10.76 13.15 -14.62
C PHE A 158 -9.37 12.92 -14.02
N VAL A 159 -9.06 13.60 -12.92
CA VAL A 159 -7.81 13.44 -12.17
C VAL A 159 -8.10 12.84 -10.80
N VAL A 160 -7.29 11.85 -10.44
CA VAL A 160 -7.15 11.30 -9.09
C VAL A 160 -5.94 11.97 -8.44
N LEU A 161 -6.22 12.88 -7.51
CA LEU A 161 -5.24 13.56 -6.69
C LEU A 161 -4.82 12.68 -5.51
N LYS A 162 -3.51 12.56 -5.32
CA LYS A 162 -2.88 11.87 -4.18
C LYS A 162 -1.73 12.73 -3.65
N ASP A 163 -1.28 12.46 -2.42
CA ASP A 163 0.12 12.80 -2.11
C ASP A 163 1.05 11.77 -2.77
N PHE A 164 2.37 11.84 -2.56
CA PHE A 164 3.27 10.87 -3.19
C PHE A 164 3.06 9.42 -2.71
N VAL A 165 2.30 9.17 -1.65
CA VAL A 165 2.13 7.86 -1.03
C VAL A 165 0.70 7.35 -1.11
N LYS A 166 -0.30 8.18 -0.85
CA LYS A 166 -1.69 7.73 -0.68
C LYS A 166 -2.72 8.80 -1.05
N SER A 167 -3.91 8.32 -1.39
CA SER A 167 -5.13 9.10 -1.52
C SER A 167 -5.72 9.51 -0.16
N GLU A 168 -6.40 10.66 -0.15
CA GLU A 168 -7.31 11.03 0.93
C GLU A 168 -8.74 10.62 0.59
N LYS A 169 -9.40 9.90 1.50
CA LYS A 169 -10.74 9.32 1.29
C LYS A 169 -11.60 9.31 2.56
N SER A 170 -11.28 10.17 3.53
CA SER A 170 -11.97 10.15 4.84
C SER A 170 -13.43 10.58 4.80
N THR A 171 -13.89 11.28 3.75
CA THR A 171 -15.28 11.73 3.58
C THR A 171 -15.73 11.57 2.12
N LEU A 172 -17.04 11.56 1.89
CA LEU A 172 -17.61 11.60 0.53
C LEU A 172 -17.19 12.88 -0.22
N GLU A 173 -17.11 14.01 0.49
CA GLU A 173 -16.62 15.26 -0.07
C GLU A 173 -15.17 15.13 -0.56
N HIS A 174 -14.29 14.46 0.21
CA HIS A 174 -12.91 14.20 -0.23
C HIS A 174 -12.87 13.28 -1.46
N PHE A 175 -13.79 12.33 -1.56
CA PHE A 175 -13.90 11.46 -2.72
C PHE A 175 -14.18 12.28 -4.00
N ASP A 176 -15.21 13.11 -3.99
CA ASP A 176 -15.56 13.94 -5.16
C ASP A 176 -14.50 15.03 -5.40
N ARG A 177 -13.92 15.59 -4.34
CA ARG A 177 -12.93 16.66 -4.45
C ARG A 177 -11.62 16.18 -5.06
N PHE A 178 -11.13 15.02 -4.62
CA PHE A 178 -9.77 14.55 -4.93
C PHE A 178 -9.72 13.32 -5.83
N LEU A 179 -10.70 12.41 -5.81
CA LEU A 179 -10.64 11.18 -6.61
C LEU A 179 -11.40 11.28 -7.94
N ARG A 180 -12.15 12.36 -8.16
CA ARG A 180 -12.88 12.66 -9.39
C ARG A 180 -12.75 14.14 -9.78
N ALA A 181 -11.55 14.70 -9.63
CA ALA A 181 -11.32 16.11 -9.93
C ALA A 181 -11.49 16.36 -11.44
N PRO A 182 -12.29 17.36 -11.86
CA PRO A 182 -12.49 17.69 -13.27
C PRO A 182 -11.21 18.26 -13.89
N THR A 183 -11.11 18.16 -15.21
CA THR A 183 -9.93 18.53 -16.03
C THR A 183 -10.21 19.71 -16.97
N GLU A 184 -11.23 20.50 -16.67
CA GLU A 184 -11.71 21.59 -17.53
C GLU A 184 -11.06 22.94 -17.18
N ASP A 185 -10.62 23.11 -15.93
CA ASP A 185 -10.03 24.35 -15.41
C ASP A 185 -8.74 24.07 -14.63
N ALA A 186 -7.62 24.55 -15.15
CA ALA A 186 -6.30 24.36 -14.55
C ALA A 186 -6.17 25.08 -13.20
N SER A 187 -6.85 26.22 -13.04
CA SER A 187 -6.88 26.95 -11.79
C SER A 187 -7.62 26.15 -10.72
N ASP A 188 -8.83 25.65 -11.00
CA ASP A 188 -9.58 24.81 -10.05
C ASP A 188 -8.80 23.54 -9.68
N LEU A 189 -8.18 22.88 -10.66
CA LEU A 189 -7.36 21.71 -10.40
C LEU A 189 -6.15 22.03 -9.50
N ALA A 190 -5.48 23.18 -9.71
CA ALA A 190 -4.38 23.63 -8.86
C ALA A 190 -4.85 24.01 -7.43
N GLU A 191 -6.03 24.58 -7.28
CA GLU A 191 -6.67 24.84 -5.97
C GLU A 191 -6.88 23.54 -5.20
N ARG A 192 -7.39 22.49 -5.88
CA ARG A 192 -7.58 21.17 -5.26
C ARG A 192 -6.26 20.51 -4.85
N CYS A 193 -5.20 20.69 -5.63
CA CYS A 193 -3.85 20.25 -5.26
C CYS A 193 -3.38 20.92 -3.97
N ALA A 194 -3.59 22.23 -3.85
CA ALA A 194 -3.24 23.00 -2.66
C ALA A 194 -4.06 22.56 -1.43
N ASP A 195 -5.37 22.36 -1.58
CA ASP A 195 -6.22 21.87 -0.50
C ASP A 195 -5.80 20.48 -0.03
N LEU A 196 -5.50 19.57 -0.97
CA LEU A 196 -5.01 18.24 -0.62
C LEU A 196 -3.67 18.36 0.15
N ALA A 197 -2.72 19.16 -0.35
CA ALA A 197 -1.43 19.32 0.30
C ALA A 197 -1.57 19.79 1.76
N LEU A 198 -2.37 20.84 1.99
CA LEU A 198 -2.58 21.38 3.33
C LEU A 198 -3.31 20.38 4.23
N LEU A 199 -4.38 19.72 3.74
CA LEU A 199 -5.11 18.70 4.48
C LEU A 199 -4.21 17.53 4.90
N ARG A 200 -3.25 17.15 4.06
CA ARG A 200 -2.27 16.10 4.37
C ARG A 200 -1.19 16.60 5.32
N ALA A 201 -0.75 17.85 5.17
CA ALA A 201 0.24 18.47 6.02
C ALA A 201 -0.28 18.70 7.45
N GLU A 202 -1.56 19.06 7.63
CA GLU A 202 -2.24 19.17 8.93
C GLU A 202 -2.23 17.86 9.73
N LYS A 203 -2.11 16.72 9.04
CA LYS A 203 -2.11 15.39 9.63
C LYS A 203 -0.70 14.80 9.74
N ASP A 204 0.35 15.56 9.45
CA ASP A 204 1.74 15.10 9.32
C ASP A 204 1.89 13.91 8.35
N ARG A 205 1.17 13.98 7.23
CA ARG A 205 1.07 12.92 6.21
C ARG A 205 1.38 13.41 4.80
N LEU A 206 1.83 14.65 4.62
CA LEU A 206 2.24 15.14 3.31
C LEU A 206 3.66 14.65 3.02
N TYR A 207 3.78 13.66 2.15
CA TYR A 207 5.09 13.17 1.75
C TYR A 207 5.48 13.73 0.38
N ARG A 208 6.58 14.49 0.35
CA ARG A 208 7.30 15.01 -0.85
C ARG A 208 6.52 15.86 -1.85
N GLY A 209 5.21 15.74 -1.99
CA GLY A 209 4.44 16.51 -2.95
C GLY A 209 3.08 15.92 -3.33
N ILE A 210 2.59 16.33 -4.49
CA ILE A 210 1.28 15.98 -5.04
C ILE A 210 1.40 15.17 -6.32
N VAL A 211 0.50 14.22 -6.46
CA VAL A 211 0.34 13.33 -7.61
C VAL A 211 -0.98 13.62 -8.29
N LEU A 212 -0.94 13.73 -9.62
CA LEU A 212 -2.10 13.83 -10.50
C LEU A 212 -2.08 12.59 -11.39
N LYS A 213 -2.95 11.62 -11.08
CA LYS A 213 -3.09 10.37 -11.84
C LYS A 213 -4.35 10.44 -12.70
N GLU A 214 -4.26 10.03 -13.95
CA GLU A 214 -5.42 9.96 -14.84
C GLU A 214 -6.44 8.99 -14.27
N GLY A 215 -7.67 9.47 -14.17
CA GLY A 215 -8.83 8.69 -13.82
C GLY A 215 -9.24 7.75 -14.94
N VAL A 216 -9.11 6.45 -14.70
CA VAL A 216 -9.61 5.41 -15.61
C VAL A 216 -10.93 4.87 -15.04
N PRO A 217 -12.03 4.91 -15.80
CA PRO A 217 -13.27 4.21 -15.47
C PRO A 217 -13.00 2.71 -15.30
N LEU A 218 -13.28 2.23 -14.10
CA LEU A 218 -13.11 0.82 -13.72
C LEU A 218 -14.44 0.11 -13.88
N ALA A 219 -14.40 -1.17 -14.26
CA ALA A 219 -15.59 -1.98 -14.45
C ALA A 219 -16.43 -2.02 -13.16
N GLN A 220 -17.70 -1.65 -13.29
CA GLN A 220 -18.65 -1.59 -12.19
C GLN A 220 -19.61 -2.78 -12.24
N TYR A 221 -19.64 -3.54 -11.15
CA TYR A 221 -20.51 -4.69 -10.99
C TYR A 221 -21.64 -4.41 -9.99
N PRO A 222 -22.78 -5.12 -10.08
CA PRO A 222 -23.90 -4.93 -9.16
C PRO A 222 -23.48 -5.10 -7.69
N SER A 223 -24.01 -4.26 -6.80
CA SER A 223 -23.74 -4.31 -5.36
C SER A 223 -24.10 -5.64 -4.68
N THR A 224 -24.87 -6.51 -5.34
CA THR A 224 -25.10 -7.90 -4.90
C THR A 224 -23.82 -8.73 -4.82
N ARG A 225 -22.73 -8.28 -5.46
CA ARG A 225 -21.39 -8.88 -5.36
C ARG A 225 -20.56 -8.30 -4.20
N CYS A 226 -21.15 -7.48 -3.32
CA CYS A 226 -20.46 -6.91 -2.16
C CYS A 226 -20.64 -7.79 -0.91
N ALA A 227 -19.52 -8.14 -0.27
CA ALA A 227 -19.47 -9.00 0.92
C ALA A 227 -19.90 -8.28 2.21
N VAL A 228 -20.01 -6.93 2.20
CA VAL A 228 -20.29 -6.12 3.39
C VAL A 228 -21.71 -5.57 3.34
N SER A 229 -22.61 -6.14 4.16
CA SER A 229 -24.04 -5.79 4.23
C SER A 229 -24.30 -4.33 4.65
N GLY A 230 -23.39 -3.69 5.38
CA GLY A 230 -23.47 -2.27 5.76
C GLY A 230 -22.99 -1.28 4.69
N TYR A 231 -22.28 -1.75 3.65
CA TYR A 231 -21.80 -0.93 2.53
C TYR A 231 -22.75 -0.97 1.33
N GLN A 232 -23.70 -1.91 1.32
CA GLN A 232 -24.75 -2.08 0.29
C GLN A 232 -25.64 -0.84 0.09
N GLY A 233 -25.57 0.16 0.99
CA GLY A 233 -26.28 1.44 0.87
C GLY A 233 -25.42 2.64 0.48
N ALA A 234 -24.08 2.52 0.40
CA ALA A 234 -23.19 3.65 0.17
C ALA A 234 -22.77 3.83 -1.29
N LEU A 235 -22.60 2.73 -2.05
CA LEU A 235 -22.29 2.76 -3.48
C LEU A 235 -23.15 1.72 -4.21
N PRO A 236 -23.75 2.06 -5.36
CA PRO A 236 -24.64 1.15 -6.10
C PRO A 236 -23.90 0.01 -6.81
N PHE A 237 -22.58 -0.03 -6.73
CA PHE A 237 -21.70 -0.97 -7.43
C PHE A 237 -20.47 -1.36 -6.59
N VAL A 238 -19.80 -2.43 -7.01
CA VAL A 238 -18.43 -2.78 -6.61
C VAL A 238 -17.50 -2.73 -7.83
N LEU A 239 -16.23 -2.40 -7.61
CA LEU A 239 -15.22 -2.38 -8.67
C LEU A 239 -14.53 -3.74 -8.74
N ASN A 240 -14.25 -4.24 -9.94
CA ASN A 240 -13.42 -5.44 -10.10
C ASN A 240 -11.95 -5.11 -9.94
N GLU A 241 -11.54 -5.12 -8.68
CA GLU A 241 -10.18 -4.86 -8.23
C GLU A 241 -9.65 -6.09 -7.48
N TRP A 242 -8.41 -6.46 -7.73
CA TRP A 242 -7.73 -7.58 -7.06
C TRP A 242 -6.43 -7.12 -6.46
N ARG A 243 -6.10 -7.68 -5.29
CA ARG A 243 -4.77 -7.57 -4.69
C ARG A 243 -4.01 -8.87 -4.93
N LEU A 244 -2.92 -8.76 -5.67
CA LEU A 244 -1.93 -9.82 -5.84
C LEU A 244 -0.86 -9.66 -4.76
N TRP A 245 -0.55 -10.75 -4.08
CA TRP A 245 0.55 -10.84 -3.14
C TRP A 245 1.65 -11.67 -3.77
N ILE A 246 2.82 -11.09 -3.92
CA ILE A 246 3.94 -11.69 -4.66
C ILE A 246 5.12 -11.78 -3.72
N ILE A 247 5.74 -12.95 -3.67
CA ILE A 247 6.85 -13.22 -2.77
C ILE A 247 8.01 -13.84 -3.54
N ARG A 248 9.22 -13.52 -3.11
CA ARG A 248 10.43 -14.14 -3.62
C ARG A 248 10.63 -15.49 -2.92
N GLU A 249 10.80 -16.54 -3.72
CA GLU A 249 11.13 -17.88 -3.27
C GLU A 249 12.40 -18.33 -4.01
N ASP A 250 13.45 -18.65 -3.25
CA ASP A 250 14.79 -18.93 -3.77
C ASP A 250 15.31 -17.85 -4.76
N SER A 251 15.29 -18.18 -6.05
CA SER A 251 15.79 -17.36 -7.15
C SER A 251 14.68 -16.75 -8.03
N ASP A 252 13.40 -16.99 -7.72
CA ASP A 252 12.28 -16.46 -8.51
C ASP A 252 11.13 -15.92 -7.65
N TYR A 253 10.07 -15.46 -8.30
CA TYR A 253 8.87 -14.91 -7.70
C TYR A 253 7.66 -15.78 -8.01
N ARG A 254 6.76 -15.88 -7.03
CA ARG A 254 5.43 -16.46 -7.22
C ARG A 254 4.34 -15.58 -6.64
N ILE A 255 3.15 -15.68 -7.22
CA ILE A 255 1.94 -15.15 -6.61
C ILE A 255 1.58 -16.08 -5.45
N MET A 256 1.64 -15.53 -4.25
CA MET A 256 1.29 -16.20 -3.00
C MET A 256 -0.23 -16.38 -2.93
N THR A 257 -0.97 -15.28 -3.13
CA THR A 257 -2.42 -15.27 -3.25
C THR A 257 -2.88 -14.12 -4.13
N ALA A 258 -4.01 -14.31 -4.80
CA ALA A 258 -4.75 -13.28 -5.50
C ALA A 258 -6.11 -13.19 -4.82
N SER A 259 -6.37 -12.06 -4.17
CA SER A 259 -7.59 -11.86 -3.41
C SER A 259 -8.40 -10.73 -4.02
N PRO A 260 -9.73 -10.87 -4.16
CA PRO A 260 -10.58 -9.74 -4.50
C PRO A 260 -10.37 -8.61 -3.49
N ASN A 261 -10.35 -7.40 -3.98
CA ASN A 261 -10.29 -6.17 -3.19
C ASN A 261 -11.63 -5.43 -3.29
N SER A 262 -11.73 -4.23 -2.71
CA SER A 262 -12.92 -3.37 -2.84
C SER A 262 -14.23 -4.07 -2.40
N PHE A 263 -14.14 -4.88 -1.34
CA PHE A 263 -15.26 -5.56 -0.66
C PHE A 263 -16.05 -6.56 -1.51
N GLN A 264 -15.43 -7.12 -2.54
CA GLN A 264 -16.05 -8.11 -3.42
C GLN A 264 -16.24 -9.47 -2.75
N ILE A 265 -17.27 -10.21 -3.18
CA ILE A 265 -17.48 -11.63 -2.87
C ILE A 265 -16.64 -12.46 -3.84
N PRO A 266 -15.63 -13.24 -3.36
CA PRO A 266 -14.70 -13.96 -4.24
C PRO A 266 -15.34 -14.90 -5.25
N GLU A 267 -16.45 -15.55 -4.89
CA GLU A 267 -17.12 -16.52 -5.76
C GLU A 267 -17.93 -15.87 -6.89
N MET A 268 -18.05 -14.54 -6.89
CA MET A 268 -18.89 -13.80 -7.83
C MET A 268 -18.09 -12.93 -8.81
N VAL A 269 -16.76 -13.03 -8.82
CA VAL A 269 -15.88 -12.15 -9.60
C VAL A 269 -14.91 -12.94 -10.45
N ASP A 270 -14.62 -12.42 -11.63
CA ASP A 270 -13.69 -13.09 -12.55
C ASP A 270 -12.25 -12.92 -12.05
N PRO A 271 -11.43 -13.99 -12.11
CA PRO A 271 -10.07 -13.95 -11.63
C PRO A 271 -9.18 -13.05 -12.49
N VAL A 272 -8.07 -12.58 -11.91
CA VAL A 272 -7.05 -11.81 -12.63
C VAL A 272 -6.50 -12.63 -13.82
N PRO A 273 -6.49 -12.08 -15.05
CA PRO A 273 -5.98 -12.78 -16.23
C PRO A 273 -4.51 -13.21 -16.07
N GLU A 274 -4.15 -14.34 -16.69
CA GLU A 274 -2.79 -14.90 -16.62
C GLU A 274 -1.72 -13.91 -17.12
N GLU A 275 -2.01 -13.14 -18.18
CA GLU A 275 -1.10 -12.13 -18.72
C GLU A 275 -0.75 -11.05 -17.69
N MET A 276 -1.75 -10.59 -16.92
CA MET A 276 -1.56 -9.61 -15.86
C MET A 276 -0.77 -10.20 -14.68
N GLN A 277 -1.00 -11.47 -14.36
CA GLN A 277 -0.20 -12.21 -13.38
C GLN A 277 1.27 -12.34 -13.81
N GLN A 278 1.53 -12.71 -15.07
CA GLN A 278 2.89 -12.81 -15.61
C GLN A 278 3.59 -11.46 -15.65
N PHE A 279 2.89 -10.39 -16.02
CA PHE A 279 3.39 -9.02 -15.95
C PHE A 279 3.82 -8.66 -14.52
N ALA A 280 2.96 -8.91 -13.52
CA ALA A 280 3.26 -8.60 -12.13
C ALA A 280 4.51 -9.37 -11.63
N LEU A 281 4.68 -10.63 -12.03
CA LEU A 281 5.89 -11.41 -11.75
C LEU A 281 7.15 -10.84 -12.43
N GLN A 282 7.05 -10.36 -13.68
CA GLN A 282 8.17 -9.71 -14.36
C GLN A 282 8.57 -8.38 -13.69
N VAL A 283 7.59 -7.59 -13.25
CA VAL A 283 7.85 -6.37 -12.48
C VAL A 283 8.52 -6.71 -11.15
N ALA A 284 8.01 -7.71 -10.43
CA ALA A 284 8.60 -8.16 -9.17
C ALA A 284 10.07 -8.58 -9.32
N ARG A 285 10.40 -9.32 -10.39
CA ARG A 285 11.79 -9.67 -10.75
C ARG A 285 12.69 -8.44 -10.94
N ARG A 286 12.18 -7.39 -11.62
CA ARG A 286 12.94 -6.15 -11.86
C ARG A 286 13.16 -5.35 -10.59
N ILE A 287 12.17 -5.33 -9.70
CA ILE A 287 12.24 -4.61 -8.43
C ILE A 287 13.20 -5.29 -7.46
N GLY A 288 13.19 -6.62 -7.40
CA GLY A 288 14.08 -7.37 -6.50
C GLY A 288 13.63 -7.37 -5.03
N HIS A 289 12.45 -6.83 -4.72
CA HIS A 289 11.90 -6.73 -3.38
C HIS A 289 11.32 -8.08 -2.95
N PRO A 290 11.62 -8.59 -1.74
CA PRO A 290 11.24 -9.93 -1.33
C PRO A 290 9.72 -10.20 -1.22
N TYR A 291 8.90 -9.15 -1.19
CA TYR A 291 7.49 -9.23 -0.83
C TYR A 291 6.73 -7.99 -1.31
N ILE A 292 5.91 -8.15 -2.35
CA ILE A 292 5.31 -7.05 -3.12
C ILE A 292 3.81 -7.28 -3.21
N THR A 293 3.04 -6.19 -3.24
CA THR A 293 1.62 -6.18 -3.55
C THR A 293 1.36 -5.45 -4.85
N PHE A 294 0.38 -5.91 -5.62
CA PHE A 294 -0.18 -5.18 -6.75
C PHE A 294 -1.70 -5.10 -6.58
N ASP A 295 -2.23 -3.88 -6.61
CA ASP A 295 -3.65 -3.66 -6.82
C ASP A 295 -3.88 -3.53 -8.33
N VAL A 296 -4.62 -4.45 -8.90
CA VAL A 296 -4.97 -4.48 -10.32
C VAL A 296 -6.48 -4.36 -10.49
N ALA A 297 -6.93 -3.72 -11.56
CA ALA A 297 -8.35 -3.58 -11.82
C ALA A 297 -8.69 -3.72 -13.30
N GLU A 298 -9.89 -4.22 -13.52
CA GLU A 298 -10.55 -4.25 -14.81
C GLU A 298 -11.06 -2.86 -15.16
N THR A 299 -10.81 -2.41 -16.39
CA THR A 299 -11.30 -1.11 -16.88
C THR A 299 -12.54 -1.27 -17.74
N GLU A 300 -13.35 -0.21 -17.87
CA GLU A 300 -14.44 -0.18 -18.85
C GLU A 300 -13.93 -0.08 -20.31
N ASP A 301 -12.66 0.27 -20.51
CA ASP A 301 -12.01 0.34 -21.82
C ASP A 301 -11.67 -1.06 -22.38
N THR A 302 -11.83 -1.23 -23.70
CA THR A 302 -11.45 -2.44 -24.44
C THR A 302 -10.21 -2.20 -25.29
N ILE A 303 -9.35 -3.22 -25.46
CA ILE A 303 -8.13 -3.16 -26.29
C ILE A 303 -8.46 -3.45 -27.76
N GLU A 304 -9.22 -4.51 -28.00
CA GLU A 304 -9.78 -4.94 -29.30
C GLU A 304 -11.25 -5.37 -29.07
N GLU A 305 -12.01 -5.67 -30.14
CA GLU A 305 -13.39 -6.17 -29.99
C GLU A 305 -13.40 -7.35 -28.99
N ASP A 306 -14.12 -7.17 -27.86
CA ASP A 306 -14.29 -8.11 -26.75
C ASP A 306 -13.08 -8.40 -25.84
N GLN A 307 -11.93 -7.71 -25.99
CA GLN A 307 -10.80 -7.85 -25.05
C GLN A 307 -10.79 -6.73 -24.00
N ILE A 308 -11.05 -7.11 -22.75
CA ILE A 308 -11.09 -6.20 -21.61
C ILE A 308 -9.67 -5.79 -21.19
N ARG A 309 -9.45 -4.49 -20.98
CA ARG A 309 -8.17 -3.98 -20.48
C ARG A 309 -8.10 -4.09 -18.96
N TRP A 310 -6.98 -4.59 -18.46
CA TRP A 310 -6.62 -4.54 -17.04
C TRP A 310 -5.49 -3.54 -16.83
N ILE A 311 -5.48 -2.88 -15.68
CA ILE A 311 -4.41 -1.95 -15.29
C ILE A 311 -3.93 -2.21 -13.87
N VAL A 312 -2.69 -1.83 -13.58
CA VAL A 312 -2.16 -1.70 -12.22
C VAL A 312 -2.58 -0.35 -11.65
N LEU A 313 -3.31 -0.39 -10.54
CA LEU A 313 -3.69 0.79 -9.78
C LEU A 313 -2.55 1.25 -8.84
N GLU A 314 -1.88 0.30 -8.20
CA GLU A 314 -0.89 0.55 -7.17
C GLU A 314 0.07 -0.64 -7.03
N ILE A 315 1.34 -0.37 -6.79
CA ILE A 315 2.31 -1.34 -6.25
C ILE A 315 2.58 -0.91 -4.80
N GLY A 316 2.70 -1.88 -3.91
CA GLY A 316 3.05 -1.62 -2.52
C GLY A 316 4.07 -2.62 -1.99
N ASP A 317 4.81 -2.21 -0.97
CA ASP A 317 5.58 -3.12 -0.13
C ASP A 317 4.60 -4.01 0.64
N GLY A 318 4.70 -5.33 0.49
CA GLY A 318 3.81 -6.26 1.19
C GLY A 318 3.96 -6.22 2.71
N ALA A 319 5.10 -5.75 3.22
CA ALA A 319 5.27 -5.46 4.64
C ALA A 319 4.38 -4.26 5.05
N SER A 320 4.23 -3.24 4.20
CA SER A 320 3.42 -2.06 4.53
C SER A 320 1.93 -2.19 4.16
N ALA A 321 1.60 -2.83 3.04
CA ALA A 321 0.24 -2.99 2.53
C ALA A 321 -0.36 -4.32 3.00
N GLY A 322 -1.32 -4.28 3.94
CA GLY A 322 -1.93 -5.47 4.55
C GLY A 322 -3.11 -6.06 3.81
N PRO A 323 -3.61 -7.23 4.25
CA PRO A 323 -4.93 -7.70 3.86
C PRO A 323 -5.96 -6.59 4.09
N ALA A 324 -6.74 -6.27 3.05
CA ALA A 324 -7.87 -5.37 3.17
C ALA A 324 -9.00 -6.05 3.97
N SER A 325 -9.93 -5.25 4.50
CA SER A 325 -11.11 -5.79 5.17
C SER A 325 -11.86 -6.78 4.27
N GLY A 326 -12.14 -7.98 4.79
CA GLY A 326 -12.78 -9.07 4.04
C GLY A 326 -11.82 -10.05 3.38
N GLN A 327 -10.50 -9.79 3.39
CA GLN A 327 -9.50 -10.76 2.99
C GLN A 327 -9.11 -11.68 4.16
N ASP A 328 -8.76 -12.93 3.86
CA ASP A 328 -8.41 -13.93 4.87
C ASP A 328 -7.04 -13.65 5.50
N MET A 329 -7.07 -13.02 6.67
CA MET A 329 -5.88 -12.63 7.45
C MET A 329 -5.11 -13.85 7.98
N ASP A 330 -5.80 -14.92 8.36
CA ASP A 330 -5.15 -16.11 8.94
C ASP A 330 -4.39 -16.88 7.85
N GLU A 331 -5.04 -17.11 6.71
CA GLU A 331 -4.40 -17.75 5.56
C GLU A 331 -3.23 -16.90 5.03
N HIS A 332 -3.35 -15.58 5.08
CA HIS A 332 -2.26 -14.67 4.74
C HIS A 332 -1.00 -14.91 5.59
N TRP A 333 -1.13 -14.88 6.93
CA TRP A 333 -0.01 -15.10 7.84
C TRP A 333 0.53 -16.53 7.77
N LYS A 334 -0.35 -17.51 7.58
CA LYS A 334 0.05 -18.91 7.34
C LYS A 334 0.94 -19.05 6.11
N GLN A 335 0.60 -18.37 5.01
CA GLN A 335 1.41 -18.41 3.78
C GLN A 335 2.76 -17.73 3.95
N LEU A 336 2.82 -16.58 4.65
CA LEU A 336 4.08 -15.91 4.97
C LEU A 336 5.00 -16.79 5.83
N ARG A 337 4.44 -17.55 6.75
CA ARG A 337 5.20 -18.47 7.61
C ARG A 337 5.84 -19.62 6.83
N LEU A 338 5.22 -20.08 5.76
CA LEU A 338 5.76 -21.18 4.94
C LEU A 338 7.01 -20.78 4.15
N ILE A 339 7.31 -19.48 4.10
CA ILE A 339 8.37 -18.90 3.28
C ILE A 339 9.53 -18.39 4.14
N SER A 340 9.29 -18.18 5.45
CA SER A 340 10.35 -18.01 6.43
C SER A 340 11.07 -19.33 6.61
#